data_AF-A0A8R1HZ35-F1
#
_entry.id   AF-A0A8R1HZ35-F1
#
_cell.length_a   1.000
_cell.length_b   1.000
_cell.length_c   1.000
_cell.angle_alpha   90.00
_cell.angle_beta   90.00
_cell.angle_gamma   90.00
#
_symmetry.space_group_name_H-M   'P 1'
#
loop_
_entity.id
_entity.type
_entity.pdbx_description
1 polymer ?
#
loop_
_entity_poly.entity_id
_entity_poly.type
_entity_poly.pdbx_seq_one_letter_code
_entity_poly.pdbx_strand_id
1 'polypeptide(L)' 'MKKEDWPASSPDLNPLDYSVWGVLQNKVCAGPYSSVEALKKTLLEAWDKLPDEYLHATAEAYPRRLRDVIKAKGGRIE' A
#
# COMPACT_ATOMS: atom_id res chain seq x y z
N MET A 1 -0.25 -10.28 -17.37
CA MET A 1 0.56 -9.06 -17.22
C MET A 1 2.01 -9.51 -17.16
N LYS A 2 2.83 -9.06 -18.10
CA LYS A 2 4.28 -9.29 -18.09
C LYS A 2 4.95 -8.24 -17.22
N LYS A 3 6.20 -8.47 -16.80
CA LYS A 3 6.95 -7.49 -16.00
C LYS A 3 7.07 -6.15 -16.74
N GLU A 4 7.21 -6.21 -18.06
CA GLU A 4 7.30 -5.05 -18.96
C GLU A 4 6.02 -4.20 -18.99
N ASP A 5 4.87 -4.78 -18.63
CA ASP A 5 3.58 -4.07 -18.61
C ASP A 5 3.43 -3.17 -17.37
N TRP A 6 4.29 -3.34 -16.35
CA TRP A 6 4.24 -2.53 -15.14
C TRP A 6 5.20 -1.33 -15.24
N PRO A 7 4.71 -0.10 -15.08
CA PRO A 7 5.58 1.07 -15.16
C PRO A 7 6.57 1.07 -13.98
N ALA A 8 7.85 1.33 -14.30
CA ALA A 8 8.88 1.49 -13.28
C ALA A 8 8.54 2.67 -12.34
N SER A 9 8.98 2.59 -11.08
CA SER A 9 8.87 3.69 -10.11
C SER A 9 7.47 4.26 -9.92
N SER A 10 6.44 3.41 -9.96
CA SER A 10 5.01 3.80 -9.88
C SER A 10 4.36 3.36 -8.55
N PRO A 11 4.77 3.91 -7.39
CA PRO A 11 4.13 3.60 -6.10
C PRO A 11 2.64 4.00 -6.11
N ASP A 12 2.29 5.03 -6.88
CA ASP A 12 0.91 5.48 -7.06
C ASP A 12 -0.02 4.44 -7.68
N LEU A 13 0.53 3.41 -8.31
CA LEU A 13 -0.21 2.31 -8.92
C LEU A 13 -0.08 0.99 -8.14
N ASN A 14 0.79 0.91 -7.13
CA ASN A 14 0.91 -0.29 -6.31
C ASN A 14 0.02 -0.19 -5.06
N PRO A 15 -1.04 -1.01 -4.91
CA PRO A 15 -1.94 -0.95 -3.76
C PRO A 15 -1.28 -1.13 -2.40
N LEU A 16 -0.16 -1.85 -2.36
CA LEU A 16 0.63 -1.96 -1.13
C LEU A 16 1.29 -0.62 -0.78
N ASP A 17 1.84 0.08 -1.77
CA ASP A 17 2.58 1.33 -1.56
C ASP A 17 1.65 2.53 -1.27
N TYR A 18 0.57 2.71 -2.05
CA TYR A 18 -0.32 3.86 -1.87
C TYR A 18 -1.33 3.72 -0.72
N SER A 19 -1.45 2.54 -0.10
CA SER A 19 -2.47 2.28 0.92
C SER A 19 -1.97 1.40 2.06
N VAL A 20 -1.72 0.10 1.81
CA VAL A 20 -1.57 -0.89 2.88
C VAL A 20 -0.35 -0.62 3.77
N TRP A 21 0.79 -0.26 3.17
CA TRP A 21 2.00 0.05 3.95
C TRP A 21 1.81 1.26 4.85
N GLY A 22 1.05 2.28 4.44
CA GLY A 22 0.74 3.43 5.28
C GLY A 22 0.00 3.03 6.56
N VAL A 23 -0.99 2.15 6.46
CA VAL A 23 -1.76 1.66 7.63
C VAL A 23 -0.86 0.84 8.56
N LEU A 24 -0.10 -0.09 8.01
CA LEU A 24 0.78 -0.95 8.80
C LEU A 24 1.89 -0.14 9.47
N GLN A 25 2.50 0.80 8.75
CA GLN A 25 3.52 1.70 9.28
C GLN A 25 2.97 2.56 10.41
N ASN A 26 1.78 3.15 10.26
CA ASN A 26 1.13 3.91 11.34
C ASN A 26 0.94 3.06 12.60
N LYS A 27 0.65 1.76 12.44
CA LYS A 27 0.48 0.86 13.58
C LYS A 27 1.81 0.52 14.27
N VAL A 28 2.84 0.20 13.49
CA VAL A 28 4.15 -0.21 14.04
C VAL A 28 5.08 0.96 14.33
N CYS A 29 4.74 2.19 13.97
CA CYS A 29 5.49 3.38 14.35
C CYS A 29 4.84 4.14 15.52
N ALA A 30 3.74 3.62 16.08
CA ALA A 30 3.05 4.23 17.22
C ALA A 30 3.86 4.17 18.54
N GLY A 31 4.89 3.32 18.62
CA GLY A 31 5.74 3.21 19.80
C GLY A 31 7.01 2.39 19.54
N PRO A 32 7.97 2.43 20.48
CA PRO A 32 9.19 1.63 20.39
C PRO A 32 8.93 0.15 20.66
N TYR A 33 9.76 -0.71 20.08
CA TYR A 33 9.76 -2.16 20.33
C TYR A 33 11.07 -2.60 20.96
N SER A 34 10.99 -3.55 21.89
CA SER A 34 12.15 -4.11 22.58
C SER A 34 12.95 -5.11 21.72
N SER A 35 12.37 -5.62 20.63
CA SER A 35 13.04 -6.52 19.71
C SER A 35 12.39 -6.54 18.31
N VAL A 36 13.11 -7.10 17.34
CA VAL A 36 12.60 -7.31 15.97
C VAL A 36 11.44 -8.31 15.96
N GLU A 37 11.43 -9.29 16.85
CA GLU A 37 10.36 -10.28 16.98
C GLU A 37 9.06 -9.63 17.47
N ALA A 38 9.15 -8.72 18.44
CA ALA A 38 8.00 -7.97 18.93
C ALA A 38 7.40 -7.07 17.83
N LEU A 39 8.27 -6.44 17.03
CA LEU A 39 7.86 -5.65 15.85
C LEU A 39 7.17 -6.54 14.81
N LYS A 40 7.78 -7.66 14.41
CA LYS A 40 7.21 -8.61 13.43
C LYS A 40 5.85 -9.15 13.90
N LYS A 41 5.74 -9.54 15.17
CA LYS A 41 4.48 -10.02 15.74
C LYS A 41 3.38 -8.96 15.61
N THR A 42 3.69 -7.72 15.98
CA THR A 42 2.71 -6.63 15.90
C THR A 42 2.33 -6.29 14.46
N LEU A 43 3.27 -6.37 13.53
CA LEU A 43 3.00 -6.18 12.10
C LEU A 43 2.05 -7.26 11.56
N LEU A 44 2.29 -8.53 11.89
CA LEU A 44 1.42 -9.64 11.48
C LEU A 44 0.03 -9.52 12.10
N GLU A 45 -0.07 -9.19 13.40
CA GLU A 45 -1.37 -8.93 14.03
C GLU A 45 -2.12 -7.75 13.40
N ALA A 46 -1.41 -6.73 12.93
CA ALA A 46 -2.02 -5.60 12.23
C ALA A 46 -2.50 -6.00 10.83
N TRP A 47 -1.72 -6.81 10.12
CA TRP A 47 -2.08 -7.40 8.83
C TRP A 47 -3.36 -8.23 8.94
N ASP A 48 -3.42 -9.16 9.90
CA ASP A 48 -4.55 -10.06 10.09
C ASP A 48 -5.84 -9.33 10.54
N LYS A 49 -5.70 -8.10 11.04
CA LYS A 49 -6.82 -7.24 11.46
C LYS A 49 -7.27 -6.28 10.37
N LEU A 50 -6.64 -6.26 9.20
CA LEU A 50 -7.11 -5.44 8.08
C LEU A 50 -8.48 -5.96 7.62
N PRO A 51 -9.52 -5.10 7.59
CA PRO A 51 -10.82 -5.53 7.10
C PRO A 51 -10.76 -5.88 5.61
N ASP A 52 -11.48 -6.93 5.21
CA ASP A 52 -11.59 -7.30 3.80
C ASP A 52 -12.18 -6.14 2.97
N GLU A 53 -13.13 -5.39 3.54
CA GLU A 53 -13.71 -4.20 2.89
C GLU A 53 -12.64 -3.13 2.60
N TYR A 54 -11.64 -2.98 3.46
CA TYR A 54 -10.54 -2.05 3.25
C TYR A 54 -9.65 -2.51 2.09
N LEU A 55 -9.35 -3.81 2.03
CA LEU A 55 -8.55 -4.41 0.95
C LEU A 55 -9.28 -4.33 -0.40
N HIS A 56 -10.59 -4.60 -0.41
CA HIS A 56 -11.44 -4.43 -1.58
C HIS A 56 -11.47 -2.97 -2.05
N ALA A 57 -11.75 -2.02 -1.16
CA ALA A 57 -11.75 -0.60 -1.50
C ALA A 57 -10.39 -0.12 -2.03
N THR A 58 -9.30 -0.64 -1.46
CA THR A 58 -7.93 -0.39 -1.93
C THR A 58 -7.75 -0.88 -3.36
N ALA A 59 -8.15 -2.11 -3.69
CA ALA A 59 -8.08 -2.62 -5.05
C ALA A 59 -8.99 -1.85 -6.03
N GLU A 60 -10.21 -1.50 -5.61
CA GLU A 60 -11.18 -0.73 -6.40
C GLU A 60 -10.74 0.70 -6.69
N ALA A 61 -9.80 1.26 -5.91
CA ALA A 61 -9.21 2.57 -6.17
C ALA A 61 -8.27 2.58 -7.39
N TYR A 62 -7.71 1.42 -7.77
CA TYR A 62 -6.69 1.31 -8.82
C TYR A 62 -7.13 1.89 -10.18
N PRO A 63 -8.33 1.58 -10.74
CA PRO A 63 -8.74 2.15 -12.02
C PRO A 63 -8.84 3.68 -12.02
N ARG A 64 -9.18 4.30 -10.88
CA ARG A 64 -9.18 5.76 -10.74
C ARG A 64 -7.75 6.30 -10.76
N ARG A 65 -6.86 5.75 -9.92
CA ARG A 65 -5.44 6.17 -9.87
C ARG A 65 -4.75 5.99 -11.22
N LEU A 66 -5.02 4.89 -11.94
CA LEU A 66 -4.50 4.69 -13.29
C LEU A 66 -4.95 5.79 -14.27
N ARG A 67 -6.23 6.20 -14.23
CA ARG A 67 -6.71 7.32 -15.04
C ARG A 67 -6.02 8.63 -14.67
N ASP A 68 -5.78 8.87 -13.40
CA ASP A 68 -5.10 10.08 -12.93
C ASP A 68 -3.63 10.11 -13.39
N VAL A 69 -2.92 8.97 -13.35
CA VAL A 69 -1.55 8.84 -13.91
C VAL A 69 -1.55 9.07 -15.42
N ILE A 70 -2.53 8.53 -16.16
CA ILE A 70 -2.68 8.78 -17.60
C ILE A 70 -2.89 10.28 -17.87
N LYS A 71 -3.75 10.95 -17.09
CA LYS A 71 -3.98 12.39 -17.18
C LYS A 71 -2.72 13.20 -16.86
N ALA A 72 -1.92 12.74 -15.90
CA ALA A 72 -0.62 13.29 -15.57
C ALA A 72 0.48 12.90 -16.58
N LYS A 73 0.14 12.21 -17.68
CA LYS A 73 1.08 11.74 -18.72
C LYS A 73 2.22 10.87 -18.14
N GLY A 74 1.89 10.00 -17.18
CA GLY A 74 2.86 9.17 -16.47
C GLY A 74 3.54 9.86 -15.29
N GLY A 75 3.17 11.11 -14.99
CA GLY A 75 3.61 11.81 -13.78
C GLY A 75 3.01 11.22 -12.50
N ARG A 76 3.61 11.61 -11.36
CA ARG A 76 3.11 11.28 -10.02
C ARG A 76 1.75 11.91 -9.76
N ILE A 77 0.96 11.25 -8.93
CA ILE A 77 -0.34 11.74 -8.46
C ILE A 77 -0.35 11.76 -6.94
N GLU A 78 -1.12 12.68 -6.35
CA GLU A 78 -1.38 12.71 -4.90
C GLU A 78 -2.64 11.89 -4.61
#